data_AF-A0AAE6JDP3-F1
#
_entry.id   AF-A0AAE6JDP3-F1
#
_cell.length_a   1.000
_cell.length_b   1.000
_cell.length_c   1.000
_cell.angle_alpha   90.00
_cell.angle_beta   90.00
_cell.angle_gamma   90.00
#
_symmetry.space_group_name_H-M   'P 1'
#
loop_
_entity.id
_entity.type
_entity.pdbx_description
1 polymer ?
#
loop_
_entity_poly.entity_id
_entity_poly.type
_entity_poly.pdbx_seq_one_letter_code
_entity_poly.pdbx_strand_id
1 'polypeptide(L)'
;MLLKKCLFYGLMLFYLYTLAFNIFMTDTLRIPAPVIFCMLLFFVQKPLLDFGYTKELIIFLIGVFLYQVVGMSNYITFFAILLTIIPCSLYFNYFVGANKSRYYASILMFFFLLMCSMIIMVLDHSMAGTIDPIRSMLLGEPVKQSPAGLAVTQFNFGYQVVAITTFAFIASCTTGQYLIVRVLVLAACVVCIYLGMNRSAFISFGAGVTLFLFIYYRYRAVFLVAATVIICFGLYTYVLKDNTDDKNNILSKNQAKEANDFNRADMAAENLKIFADYPFGLIFYGKTWNDVTYRNPLFTFGLSSHNAYLMFITLLGPFLGLGLLWAIYYKTVRLFWQTIKNVKHKESAIYVAIFFTFIAISLNALSHNGWLMSVDGPTIFIYFAVLHYNRLKDPVKQTEPVQEELAVA
;
A
#
# COMPACT_ATOMS: atom_id res chain seq x y z
N MET A 1 -35.89 5.12 3.45
CA MET A 1 -34.86 4.53 2.55
C MET A 1 -33.58 5.35 2.40
N LEU A 2 -33.65 6.68 2.19
CA LEU A 2 -32.47 7.52 1.95
C LEU A 2 -31.52 7.58 3.16
N LEU A 3 -32.05 7.75 4.36
CA LEU A 3 -31.29 7.79 5.62
C LEU A 3 -30.44 6.53 5.85
N LYS A 4 -30.99 5.35 5.56
CA LYS A 4 -30.27 4.06 5.67
C LYS A 4 -29.10 3.99 4.69
N LYS A 5 -29.27 4.50 3.47
CA LYS A 5 -28.19 4.59 2.47
C LYS A 5 -27.12 5.60 2.88
N CYS A 6 -27.50 6.77 3.40
CA CYS A 6 -26.55 7.78 3.88
C CYS A 6 -25.73 7.26 5.07
N LEU A 7 -26.38 6.61 6.05
CA LEU A 7 -25.71 6.01 7.19
C LEU A 7 -24.77 4.88 6.76
N PHE A 8 -25.19 4.06 5.78
CA PHE A 8 -24.38 3.00 5.19
C PHE A 8 -23.09 3.54 4.56
N TYR A 9 -23.19 4.54 3.68
CA TYR A 9 -22.02 5.12 3.01
C TYR A 9 -21.17 5.97 3.97
N GLY A 10 -21.79 6.61 4.97
CA GLY A 10 -21.08 7.34 6.02
C GLY A 10 -20.22 6.42 6.89
N LEU A 11 -20.77 5.29 7.37
CA LEU A 11 -19.99 4.30 8.13
C LEU A 11 -18.87 3.67 7.29
N MET A 12 -19.14 3.42 6.01
CA MET A 12 -18.11 2.96 5.08
C MET A 12 -16.99 4.00 4.97
N LEU A 13 -17.32 5.30 4.87
CA LEU A 13 -16.35 6.40 4.79
C LEU A 13 -15.49 6.44 6.05
N PHE A 14 -16.08 6.39 7.24
CA PHE A 14 -15.34 6.40 8.49
C PHE A 14 -14.42 5.19 8.66
N TYR A 15 -14.89 4.00 8.27
CA TYR A 15 -14.05 2.80 8.30
C TYR A 15 -12.87 2.89 7.32
N LEU A 16 -13.11 3.32 6.09
CA LEU A 16 -12.02 3.47 5.11
C LEU A 16 -11.09 4.62 5.47
N TYR A 17 -11.59 5.67 6.13
CA TYR A 17 -10.79 6.75 6.68
C TYR A 17 -9.79 6.21 7.71
N THR A 18 -10.25 5.39 8.67
CA THR A 18 -9.34 4.85 9.70
C THR A 18 -8.27 3.94 9.11
N LEU A 19 -8.61 3.13 8.10
CA LEU A 19 -7.62 2.31 7.38
C LEU A 19 -6.65 3.14 6.52
N ALA A 20 -7.15 4.13 5.77
CA ALA A 20 -6.33 4.92 4.85
C ALA A 20 -5.29 5.78 5.59
N PHE A 21 -5.68 6.34 6.74
CA PHE A 21 -4.86 7.21 7.58
C PHE A 21 -4.16 6.48 8.73
N ASN A 22 -4.33 5.16 8.83
CA ASN A 22 -3.79 4.32 9.91
C ASN A 22 -4.14 4.86 11.32
N ILE A 23 -5.37 5.35 11.48
CA ILE A 23 -5.86 5.88 12.76
C ILE A 23 -6.27 4.70 13.62
N PHE A 24 -5.39 4.30 14.52
CA PHE A 24 -5.59 3.13 15.36
C PHE A 24 -6.59 3.40 16.50
N MET A 25 -6.52 4.56 17.15
CA MET A 25 -7.42 4.98 18.24
C MET A 25 -7.86 6.43 18.02
N THR A 26 -9.06 6.80 18.49
CA THR A 26 -9.48 8.20 18.54
C THR A 26 -9.29 8.76 19.95
N ASP A 27 -9.06 10.07 20.08
CA ASP A 27 -8.84 10.71 21.39
C ASP A 27 -10.04 10.58 22.33
N THR A 28 -11.25 10.51 21.75
CA THR A 28 -12.53 10.42 22.49
C THR A 28 -12.91 8.99 22.85
N LEU A 29 -12.60 8.01 22.00
CA LEU A 29 -12.91 6.59 22.20
C LEU A 29 -11.61 5.79 22.08
N ARG A 30 -11.06 5.39 23.22
CA ARG A 30 -9.86 4.54 23.32
C ARG A 30 -10.11 3.07 22.91
N ILE A 31 -11.02 2.85 21.97
CA ILE A 31 -11.28 1.54 21.37
C ILE A 31 -10.69 1.58 19.95
N PRO A 32 -10.07 0.50 19.45
CA PRO A 32 -9.48 0.49 18.11
C PRO A 32 -10.50 0.89 17.04
N ALA A 33 -10.28 2.02 16.37
CA ALA A 33 -11.24 2.60 15.43
C ALA A 33 -11.59 1.67 14.25
N PRO A 34 -10.64 0.89 13.67
CA PRO A 34 -10.98 -0.12 12.65
C PRO A 34 -12.00 -1.15 13.14
N VAL A 35 -11.97 -1.51 14.44
CA VAL A 35 -12.90 -2.48 15.02
C VAL A 35 -14.29 -1.88 15.19
N ILE A 36 -14.39 -0.66 15.77
CA ILE A 36 -15.68 0.01 16.00
C ILE A 36 -16.43 0.17 14.68
N PHE A 37 -15.78 0.80 13.69
CA PHE A 37 -16.46 1.09 12.43
C PHE A 37 -16.75 -0.18 11.63
N CYS A 38 -15.89 -1.20 11.69
CA CYS A 38 -16.21 -2.50 11.08
C CYS A 38 -17.38 -3.19 11.77
N MET A 39 -17.47 -3.14 13.11
CA MET A 39 -18.57 -3.74 13.85
C MET A 39 -19.92 -3.11 13.53
N LEU A 40 -19.96 -1.77 13.44
CA LEU A 40 -21.16 -1.02 13.06
C LEU A 40 -21.66 -1.40 11.65
N LEU A 41 -20.77 -1.84 10.76
CA LEU A 41 -21.14 -2.29 9.41
C LEU A 41 -21.80 -3.68 9.40
N PHE A 42 -21.59 -4.54 10.40
CA PHE A 42 -22.28 -5.85 10.50
C PHE A 42 -23.75 -5.72 10.85
N PHE A 43 -24.13 -4.74 11.67
CA PHE A 43 -25.53 -4.52 12.05
C PHE A 43 -26.43 -4.10 10.88
N VAL A 44 -25.85 -3.81 9.71
CA VAL A 44 -26.59 -3.29 8.56
C VAL A 44 -26.99 -4.39 7.56
N GLN A 45 -26.47 -5.64 7.64
CA GLN A 45 -26.71 -6.66 6.58
C GLN A 45 -26.70 -8.14 6.99
N LYS A 46 -27.23 -9.00 6.09
CA LYS A 46 -27.08 -10.46 6.10
C LYS A 46 -25.72 -10.86 5.49
N PRO A 47 -24.90 -11.66 6.19
CA PRO A 47 -23.55 -12.05 5.76
C PRO A 47 -23.55 -13.00 4.55
N LEU A 48 -22.42 -13.10 3.84
CA LEU A 48 -22.12 -14.29 3.02
C LEU A 48 -22.13 -15.53 3.93
N LEU A 49 -22.69 -16.65 3.45
CA LEU A 49 -22.86 -17.87 4.23
C LEU A 49 -21.52 -18.46 4.73
N ASP A 50 -20.42 -18.26 4.00
CA ASP A 50 -19.09 -18.78 4.37
C ASP A 50 -18.01 -17.70 4.42
N PHE A 51 -17.06 -17.83 5.36
CA PHE A 51 -15.88 -16.99 5.44
C PHE A 51 -14.81 -17.46 4.44
N GLY A 52 -14.58 -16.70 3.37
CA GLY A 52 -13.73 -17.21 2.30
C GLY A 52 -12.23 -17.04 2.53
N TYR A 53 -11.77 -16.19 3.45
CA TYR A 53 -10.35 -15.81 3.62
C TYR A 53 -9.59 -16.61 4.68
N THR A 54 -10.14 -17.75 5.14
CA THR A 54 -9.58 -18.51 6.26
C THR A 54 -8.12 -18.89 6.03
N LYS A 55 -7.79 -19.40 4.83
CA LYS A 55 -6.43 -19.85 4.50
C LYS A 55 -5.46 -18.68 4.49
N GLU A 56 -5.82 -17.57 3.87
CA GLU A 56 -5.00 -16.38 3.82
C GLU A 56 -4.79 -15.80 5.21
N LEU A 57 -5.84 -15.70 6.03
CA LEU A 57 -5.72 -15.24 7.42
C LEU A 57 -4.79 -16.12 8.25
N ILE A 58 -4.93 -17.45 8.18
CA ILE A 58 -4.06 -18.37 8.94
C ILE A 58 -2.59 -18.15 8.56
N ILE A 59 -2.29 -18.03 7.26
CA ILE A 59 -0.93 -17.77 6.78
C ILE A 59 -0.42 -16.41 7.30
N PHE A 60 -1.25 -15.37 7.26
CA PHE A 60 -0.90 -14.06 7.84
C PHE A 60 -0.63 -14.17 9.33
N LEU A 61 -1.50 -14.82 10.09
CA LEU A 61 -1.36 -14.97 11.54
C LEU A 61 -0.05 -15.66 11.89
N ILE A 62 0.26 -16.77 11.22
CA ILE A 62 1.53 -17.50 11.40
C ILE A 62 2.71 -16.60 11.05
N GLY A 63 2.67 -15.91 9.91
CA GLY A 63 3.76 -15.03 9.49
C GLY A 63 3.98 -13.84 10.43
N VAL A 64 2.91 -13.17 10.87
CA VAL A 64 3.00 -12.01 11.79
C VAL A 64 3.46 -12.49 13.17
N PHE A 65 2.99 -13.66 13.63
CA PHE A 65 3.43 -14.26 14.89
C PHE A 65 4.94 -14.56 14.86
N LEU A 66 5.40 -15.29 13.85
CA LEU A 66 6.81 -15.63 13.73
C LEU A 66 7.70 -14.38 13.57
N TYR A 67 7.24 -13.39 12.81
CA TYR A 67 8.02 -12.18 12.59
C TYR A 67 8.04 -11.25 13.82
N GLN A 68 6.86 -10.91 14.37
CA GLN A 68 6.74 -9.91 15.43
C GLN A 68 6.96 -10.48 16.83
N VAL A 69 6.41 -11.66 17.13
CA VAL A 69 6.50 -12.25 18.47
C VAL A 69 7.81 -13.02 18.63
N VAL A 70 8.12 -13.93 17.70
CA VAL A 70 9.32 -14.77 17.82
C VAL A 70 10.58 -14.02 17.38
N GLY A 71 10.50 -13.26 16.29
CA GLY A 71 11.65 -12.55 15.73
C GLY A 71 12.01 -11.24 16.42
N MET A 72 11.01 -10.39 16.63
CA MET A 72 11.19 -9.03 17.13
C MET A 72 10.84 -8.87 18.61
N SER A 73 10.31 -9.92 19.26
CA SER A 73 9.84 -9.88 20.65
C SER A 73 8.86 -8.75 20.96
N ASN A 74 8.05 -8.34 19.98
CA ASN A 74 7.14 -7.20 20.05
C ASN A 74 5.66 -7.65 19.95
N TYR A 75 5.11 -8.03 21.09
CA TYR A 75 3.72 -8.47 21.21
C TYR A 75 2.70 -7.35 21.01
N ILE A 76 3.05 -6.09 21.33
CA ILE A 76 2.15 -4.94 21.18
C ILE A 76 1.86 -4.70 19.69
N THR A 77 2.92 -4.65 18.88
CA THR A 77 2.80 -4.48 17.43
C THR A 77 2.09 -5.68 16.78
N PHE A 78 2.30 -6.91 17.28
CA PHE A 78 1.55 -8.09 16.85
C PHE A 78 0.02 -7.87 17.00
N PHE A 79 -0.46 -7.51 18.19
CA PHE A 79 -1.90 -7.30 18.40
C PHE A 79 -2.45 -6.11 17.60
N ALA A 80 -1.69 -5.02 17.46
CA ALA A 80 -2.08 -3.89 16.64
C ALA A 80 -2.30 -4.29 15.16
N ILE A 81 -1.40 -5.11 14.61
CA ILE A 81 -1.52 -5.66 13.26
C ILE A 81 -2.77 -6.54 13.13
N LEU A 82 -3.04 -7.42 14.10
CA LEU A 82 -4.22 -8.28 14.10
C LEU A 82 -5.53 -7.49 14.09
N LEU A 83 -5.60 -6.44 14.91
CA LEU A 83 -6.75 -5.55 15.01
C LEU A 83 -7.00 -4.73 13.74
N THR A 84 -6.09 -4.73 12.77
CA THR A 84 -6.28 -4.10 11.47
C THR A 84 -6.58 -5.14 10.37
N ILE A 85 -5.84 -6.25 10.34
CA ILE A 85 -6.03 -7.31 9.34
C ILE A 85 -7.39 -8.00 9.49
N ILE A 86 -7.78 -8.33 10.73
CA ILE A 86 -9.03 -9.05 11.00
C ILE A 86 -10.23 -8.21 10.53
N PRO A 87 -10.43 -6.95 10.99
CA PRO A 87 -11.51 -6.12 10.48
C PRO A 87 -11.49 -5.91 8.97
N CYS A 88 -10.30 -5.75 8.35
CA CYS A 88 -10.20 -5.61 6.89
C CYS A 88 -10.74 -6.85 6.16
N SER A 89 -10.36 -8.04 6.63
CA SER A 89 -10.86 -9.29 6.07
C SER A 89 -12.38 -9.44 6.24
N LEU A 90 -12.92 -9.07 7.41
CA LEU A 90 -14.34 -9.15 7.71
C LEU A 90 -15.14 -8.12 6.89
N TYR A 91 -14.60 -6.91 6.70
CA TYR A 91 -15.18 -5.89 5.82
C TYR A 91 -15.35 -6.41 4.39
N PHE A 92 -14.30 -6.98 3.79
CA PHE A 92 -14.43 -7.55 2.45
C PHE A 92 -15.34 -8.79 2.42
N ASN A 93 -15.34 -9.62 3.47
CA ASN A 93 -16.16 -10.84 3.48
C ASN A 93 -17.66 -10.54 3.63
N TYR A 94 -18.02 -9.68 4.58
CA TYR A 94 -19.40 -9.51 5.01
C TYR A 94 -20.02 -8.21 4.50
N PHE A 95 -19.27 -7.10 4.54
CA PHE A 95 -19.80 -5.82 4.08
C PHE A 95 -19.74 -5.67 2.56
N VAL A 96 -18.62 -6.02 1.91
CA VAL A 96 -18.55 -6.00 0.44
C VAL A 96 -19.32 -7.19 -0.15
N GLY A 97 -19.03 -8.40 0.36
CA GLY A 97 -19.77 -9.62 0.04
C GLY A 97 -19.77 -9.95 -1.46
N ALA A 98 -20.88 -10.46 -2.00
CA ALA A 98 -20.98 -10.76 -3.44
C ALA A 98 -21.36 -9.52 -4.30
N ASN A 99 -21.44 -8.33 -3.71
CA ASN A 99 -22.00 -7.17 -4.39
C ASN A 99 -20.92 -6.34 -5.10
N LYS A 100 -20.92 -6.41 -6.44
CA LYS A 100 -19.99 -5.65 -7.29
C LYS A 100 -20.08 -4.13 -7.08
N SER A 101 -21.27 -3.57 -6.89
CA SER A 101 -21.44 -2.13 -6.67
C SER A 101 -20.78 -1.67 -5.37
N ARG A 102 -20.91 -2.46 -4.29
CA ARG A 102 -20.26 -2.16 -3.01
C ARG A 102 -18.74 -2.23 -3.14
N TYR A 103 -18.22 -3.24 -3.83
CA TYR A 103 -16.78 -3.36 -4.10
C TYR A 103 -16.22 -2.13 -4.82
N TYR A 104 -16.85 -1.70 -5.92
CA TYR A 104 -16.41 -0.51 -6.64
C TYR A 104 -16.52 0.77 -5.81
N ALA A 105 -17.61 0.93 -5.03
CA ALA A 105 -17.76 2.08 -4.15
C ALA A 105 -16.66 2.12 -3.07
N SER A 106 -16.34 0.97 -2.44
CA SER A 106 -15.26 0.85 -1.47
C SER A 106 -13.91 1.27 -2.07
N ILE A 107 -13.58 0.78 -3.26
CA ILE A 107 -12.33 1.12 -3.95
C ILE A 107 -12.26 2.61 -4.26
N LEU A 108 -13.29 3.16 -4.91
CA LEU A 108 -13.29 4.55 -5.34
C LEU A 108 -13.20 5.49 -4.14
N MET A 109 -13.92 5.19 -3.06
CA MET A 109 -13.88 5.98 -1.84
C MET A 109 -12.53 5.88 -1.14
N PHE A 110 -11.92 4.69 -1.10
CA PHE A 110 -10.58 4.52 -0.54
C PHE A 110 -9.53 5.33 -1.32
N PHE A 111 -9.51 5.23 -2.65
CA PHE A 111 -8.60 6.03 -3.48
C PHE A 111 -8.90 7.52 -3.44
N PHE A 112 -10.15 7.93 -3.25
CA PHE A 112 -10.51 9.33 -3.02
C PHE A 112 -9.92 9.86 -1.72
N LEU A 113 -10.03 9.11 -0.62
CA LEU A 113 -9.41 9.47 0.67
C LEU A 113 -7.88 9.58 0.55
N LEU A 114 -7.25 8.62 -0.15
CA LEU A 114 -5.82 8.65 -0.44
C LEU A 114 -5.43 9.88 -1.27
N MET A 115 -6.21 10.23 -2.29
CA MET A 115 -5.98 11.42 -3.11
C MET A 115 -6.07 12.71 -2.28
N CYS A 116 -7.08 12.84 -1.41
CA CYS A 116 -7.19 13.96 -0.48
C CYS A 116 -5.95 14.05 0.43
N SER A 117 -5.52 12.91 0.99
CA SER A 117 -4.28 12.80 1.78
C SER A 117 -3.06 13.33 1.02
N MET A 118 -2.89 12.86 -0.23
CA MET A 118 -1.77 13.23 -1.08
C MET A 118 -1.76 14.73 -1.41
N ILE A 119 -2.92 15.31 -1.73
CA ILE A 119 -3.02 16.74 -2.03
C ILE A 119 -2.62 17.57 -0.81
N ILE A 120 -3.15 17.25 0.38
CA ILE A 120 -2.80 17.95 1.62
C ILE A 120 -1.29 17.89 1.87
N MET A 121 -0.66 16.73 1.65
CA MET A 121 0.77 16.56 1.86
C MET A 121 1.67 17.25 0.85
N VAL A 122 1.25 17.31 -0.42
CA VAL A 122 1.96 18.09 -1.46
C VAL A 122 1.90 19.58 -1.12
N LEU A 123 0.75 20.05 -0.65
CA LEU A 123 0.59 21.43 -0.21
C LEU A 123 1.42 21.71 1.06
N ASP A 124 1.51 20.76 2.01
CA ASP A 124 2.30 20.87 3.25
C ASP A 124 3.79 21.17 2.96
N HIS A 125 4.40 20.43 2.02
CA HIS A 125 5.79 20.69 1.60
C HIS A 125 5.99 22.08 0.99
N SER A 126 4.93 22.66 0.43
CA SER A 126 4.96 23.94 -0.28
C SER A 126 4.61 25.12 0.64
N MET A 127 3.78 24.89 1.66
CA MET A 127 3.13 25.90 2.50
C MET A 127 3.00 25.44 3.97
N ALA A 128 4.09 24.93 4.56
CA ALA A 128 4.11 24.34 5.90
C ALA A 128 3.43 25.23 6.98
N GLY A 129 3.67 26.54 6.96
CA GLY A 129 3.12 27.48 7.95
C GLY A 129 1.59 27.62 7.98
N THR A 130 0.86 27.21 6.94
CA THR A 130 -0.60 27.30 6.87
C THR A 130 -1.29 25.95 7.07
N ILE A 131 -0.60 24.85 6.79
CA ILE A 131 -1.21 23.51 6.72
C ILE A 131 -0.96 22.71 7.99
N ASP A 132 0.12 22.97 8.72
CA ASP A 132 0.39 22.37 10.02
C ASP A 132 -0.79 22.52 11.02
N PRO A 133 -1.45 23.69 11.15
CA PRO A 133 -2.62 23.83 12.01
C PRO A 133 -3.81 23.00 11.55
N ILE A 134 -4.11 22.97 10.25
CA ILE A 134 -5.22 22.17 9.68
C ILE A 134 -4.98 20.68 9.91
N ARG A 135 -3.73 20.22 9.77
CA ARG A 135 -3.34 18.83 10.00
C ARG A 135 -3.43 18.45 11.48
N SER A 136 -3.00 19.34 12.39
CA SER A 136 -3.13 19.11 13.83
C SER A 136 -4.60 18.94 14.26
N MET A 137 -5.52 19.69 13.66
CA MET A 137 -6.96 19.55 13.88
C MET A 137 -7.54 18.22 13.36
N LEU A 138 -6.98 17.65 12.29
CA LEU A 138 -7.39 16.36 11.74
C LEU A 138 -6.84 15.15 12.52
N LEU A 139 -5.71 15.31 13.22
CA LEU A 139 -4.96 14.21 13.84
C LEU A 139 -4.95 14.21 15.38
N GLY A 140 -5.36 15.30 16.04
CA GLY A 140 -5.49 15.36 17.50
C GLY A 140 -4.20 15.62 18.28
N GLU A 141 -3.02 15.57 17.65
CA GLU A 141 -1.73 15.86 18.29
C GLU A 141 -0.89 16.91 17.53
N PRO A 142 -0.07 17.73 18.23
CA PRO A 142 0.93 18.58 17.59
C PRO A 142 2.03 17.68 17.00
N VAL A 143 1.93 17.43 15.69
CA VAL A 143 2.87 16.61 14.92
C VAL A 143 4.28 17.23 14.96
N LYS A 144 5.09 16.85 15.94
CA LYS A 144 6.54 17.04 15.92
C LYS A 144 7.18 15.79 15.31
N GLN A 145 7.34 15.77 13.99
CA GLN A 145 8.61 15.43 13.32
C GLN A 145 8.50 15.54 11.79
N SER A 146 9.51 16.17 11.22
CA SER A 146 9.74 16.49 9.81
C SER A 146 10.21 15.28 8.98
N PRO A 147 10.04 15.25 7.63
CA PRO A 147 9.08 16.00 6.84
C PRO A 147 7.92 15.10 6.38
N ALA A 148 6.75 15.55 6.82
CA ALA A 148 5.39 15.35 6.35
C ALA A 148 4.74 13.99 6.63
N GLY A 149 3.97 13.99 7.72
CA GLY A 149 3.04 12.94 8.10
C GLY A 149 1.65 13.18 7.50
N LEU A 150 1.10 12.12 6.90
CA LEU A 150 -0.25 11.57 7.18
C LEU A 150 -0.11 10.09 7.58
N ALA A 151 0.90 9.90 8.43
CA ALA A 151 1.24 8.76 9.25
C ALA A 151 2.37 9.24 10.16
N VAL A 152 2.53 8.63 11.33
CA VAL A 152 3.59 8.94 12.30
C VAL A 152 5.01 8.81 11.69
N THR A 153 5.13 8.26 10.47
CA THR A 153 6.39 8.17 9.73
C THR A 153 6.22 8.58 8.26
N GLN A 154 7.23 9.29 7.70
CA GLN A 154 7.36 9.66 6.28
C GLN A 154 7.25 8.45 5.32
N PHE A 155 7.40 7.23 5.84
CA PHE A 155 7.39 5.97 5.10
C PHE A 155 6.00 5.59 4.55
N ASN A 156 4.92 5.85 5.29
CA ASN A 156 3.57 5.51 4.85
C ASN A 156 3.06 6.42 3.73
N PHE A 157 3.58 7.65 3.64
CA PHE A 157 3.28 8.54 2.52
C PHE A 157 3.80 8.00 1.19
N GLY A 158 4.99 7.40 1.16
CA GLY A 158 5.53 6.77 -0.04
C GLY A 158 4.58 5.71 -0.61
N TYR A 159 3.98 4.89 0.26
CA TYR A 159 3.00 3.89 -0.13
C TYR A 159 1.69 4.48 -0.67
N GLN A 160 1.20 5.56 -0.06
CA GLN A 160 -0.01 6.25 -0.54
C GLN A 160 0.23 6.86 -1.94
N VAL A 161 1.35 7.54 -2.14
CA VAL A 161 1.71 8.16 -3.42
C VAL A 161 1.83 7.11 -4.52
N VAL A 162 2.55 6.01 -4.27
CA VAL A 162 2.66 4.89 -5.23
C VAL A 162 1.30 4.33 -5.57
N ALA A 163 0.44 4.13 -4.57
CA ALA A 163 -0.88 3.57 -4.76
C ALA A 163 -1.72 4.42 -5.72
N ILE A 164 -1.87 5.71 -5.40
CA ILE A 164 -2.74 6.64 -6.14
C ILE A 164 -2.22 6.84 -7.56
N THR A 165 -0.92 7.12 -7.71
CA THR A 165 -0.34 7.44 -9.02
C THR A 165 -0.38 6.25 -9.96
N THR A 166 -0.04 5.06 -9.46
CA THR A 166 -0.13 3.82 -10.24
C THR A 166 -1.59 3.51 -10.62
N PHE A 167 -2.51 3.67 -9.67
CA PHE A 167 -3.94 3.41 -9.90
C PHE A 167 -4.51 4.37 -10.96
N ALA A 168 -4.28 5.67 -10.79
CA ALA A 168 -4.81 6.71 -11.67
C ALA A 168 -4.29 6.56 -13.11
N PHE A 169 -2.98 6.37 -13.28
CA PHE A 169 -2.40 6.21 -14.62
C PHE A 169 -2.92 4.95 -15.32
N ILE A 170 -2.93 3.81 -14.62
CA ILE A 170 -3.37 2.54 -15.22
C ILE A 170 -4.87 2.55 -15.51
N ALA A 171 -5.68 3.10 -14.59
CA ALA A 171 -7.11 3.29 -14.81
C ALA A 171 -7.38 4.18 -16.04
N SER A 172 -6.59 5.25 -16.25
CA SER A 172 -6.74 6.11 -17.44
C SER A 172 -6.45 5.35 -18.76
N CYS A 173 -5.50 4.41 -18.73
CA CYS A 173 -5.17 3.57 -19.87
C CYS A 173 -6.22 2.51 -20.16
N THR A 174 -6.73 1.83 -19.11
CA THR A 174 -7.66 0.69 -19.26
C THR A 174 -9.10 1.11 -19.54
N THR A 175 -9.51 2.31 -19.11
CA THR A 175 -10.87 2.85 -19.36
C THR A 175 -11.07 3.42 -20.77
N GLY A 176 -10.02 3.43 -21.61
CA GLY A 176 -10.13 3.85 -23.01
C GLY A 176 -10.22 5.36 -23.22
N GLN A 177 -9.72 6.17 -22.26
CA GLN A 177 -9.65 7.63 -22.38
C GLN A 177 -8.79 8.09 -23.56
N TYR A 178 -8.98 9.33 -24.02
CA TYR A 178 -8.16 9.95 -25.07
C TYR A 178 -6.67 10.01 -24.68
N LEU A 179 -5.77 9.98 -25.66
CA LEU A 179 -4.32 10.01 -25.44
C LEU A 179 -3.89 11.24 -24.62
N ILE A 180 -4.49 12.40 -24.89
CA ILE A 180 -4.22 13.66 -24.18
C ILE A 180 -4.49 13.49 -22.68
N VAL A 181 -5.61 12.87 -22.30
CA VAL A 181 -5.95 12.62 -20.89
C VAL A 181 -4.92 11.71 -20.24
N ARG A 182 -4.44 10.67 -20.94
CA ARG A 182 -3.41 9.75 -20.41
C ARG A 182 -2.08 10.47 -20.15
N VAL A 183 -1.68 11.35 -21.07
CA VAL A 183 -0.45 12.16 -20.92
C VAL A 183 -0.60 13.16 -19.77
N LEU A 184 -1.75 13.82 -19.64
CA LEU A 184 -2.02 14.74 -18.52
C LEU A 184 -2.01 14.01 -17.17
N VAL A 185 -2.62 12.82 -17.08
CA VAL A 185 -2.60 12.00 -15.86
C VAL A 185 -1.18 11.56 -15.52
N LEU A 186 -0.38 11.14 -16.51
CA LEU A 186 1.03 10.79 -16.30
C LEU A 186 1.83 11.98 -15.78
N ALA A 187 1.68 13.15 -16.40
CA ALA A 187 2.35 14.38 -15.97
C ALA A 187 1.96 14.76 -14.54
N ALA A 188 0.66 14.70 -14.20
CA ALA A 188 0.17 14.94 -12.85
C ALA A 188 0.77 13.95 -11.84
N CYS A 189 0.84 12.66 -12.18
CA CYS A 189 1.45 11.63 -11.34
C CYS A 189 2.95 11.91 -11.09
N VAL A 190 3.71 12.25 -12.13
CA VAL A 190 5.13 12.59 -12.01
C VAL A 190 5.33 13.84 -11.14
N VAL A 191 4.52 14.88 -11.34
CA VAL A 191 4.56 16.10 -10.51
C VAL A 191 4.25 15.78 -9.04
N CYS A 192 3.21 14.99 -8.76
CA CYS A 192 2.87 14.59 -7.39
C CYS A 192 3.98 13.77 -6.74
N ILE A 193 4.61 12.84 -7.46
CA ILE A 193 5.74 12.05 -6.94
C ILE A 193 6.95 12.96 -6.68
N TYR A 194 7.24 13.87 -7.61
CA TYR A 194 8.35 14.80 -7.52
C TYR A 194 8.23 15.72 -6.30
N LEU A 195 7.06 16.36 -6.14
CA LEU A 195 6.75 17.22 -5.00
C LEU A 195 6.65 16.43 -3.69
N GLY A 196 6.23 15.16 -3.75
CA GLY A 196 6.19 14.26 -2.59
C GLY A 196 7.55 13.76 -2.10
N MET A 197 8.66 14.16 -2.74
CA MET A 197 10.04 13.89 -2.31
C MET A 197 10.39 12.42 -1.99
N ASN A 198 9.73 11.46 -2.67
CA ASN A 198 9.86 10.02 -2.42
C ASN A 198 10.46 9.25 -3.61
N ARG A 199 11.76 8.91 -3.52
CA ARG A 199 12.52 8.22 -4.59
C ARG A 199 12.04 6.80 -4.88
N SER A 200 11.84 6.01 -3.83
CA SER A 200 11.36 4.63 -3.96
C SER A 200 9.94 4.57 -4.51
N ALA A 201 9.13 5.61 -4.25
CA ALA A 201 7.83 5.74 -4.88
C ALA A 201 7.94 5.94 -6.40
N PHE A 202 8.88 6.78 -6.85
CA PHE A 202 9.16 6.97 -8.27
C PHE A 202 9.62 5.68 -8.96
N ILE A 203 10.59 4.96 -8.36
CA ILE A 203 11.10 3.70 -8.91
C ILE A 203 9.99 2.65 -8.99
N SER A 204 9.19 2.52 -7.94
CA SER A 204 8.12 1.53 -7.87
C SER A 204 6.97 1.82 -8.82
N PHE A 205 6.58 3.10 -8.93
CA PHE A 205 5.63 3.58 -9.95
C PHE A 205 6.17 3.28 -11.35
N GLY A 206 7.41 3.65 -11.64
CA GLY A 206 8.05 3.43 -12.94
C GLY A 206 8.10 1.95 -13.32
N ALA A 207 8.49 1.08 -12.39
CA ALA A 207 8.52 -0.36 -12.61
C ALA A 207 7.12 -0.94 -12.84
N GLY A 208 6.13 -0.58 -12.01
CA GLY A 208 4.75 -1.04 -12.15
C GLY A 208 4.09 -0.59 -13.46
N VAL A 209 4.28 0.68 -13.83
CA VAL A 209 3.78 1.26 -15.09
C VAL A 209 4.47 0.63 -16.30
N THR A 210 5.80 0.47 -16.25
CA THR A 210 6.55 -0.15 -17.35
C THR A 210 6.10 -1.59 -17.58
N LEU A 211 5.94 -2.38 -16.52
CA LEU A 211 5.40 -3.73 -16.58
C LEU A 211 3.99 -3.73 -17.20
N PHE A 212 3.12 -2.82 -16.78
CA PHE A 212 1.78 -2.66 -17.36
C PHE A 212 1.82 -2.33 -18.85
N LEU A 213 2.66 -1.38 -19.26
CA LEU A 213 2.78 -0.96 -20.66
C LEU A 213 3.26 -2.12 -21.53
N PHE A 214 4.26 -2.89 -21.09
CA PHE A 214 4.72 -4.09 -21.79
C PHE A 214 3.61 -5.12 -21.98
N ILE A 215 2.79 -5.33 -20.96
CA ILE A 215 1.67 -6.28 -21.02
C ILE A 215 0.54 -5.77 -21.93
N TYR A 216 0.18 -4.49 -21.80
CA TYR A 216 -0.99 -3.91 -22.48
C TYR A 216 -0.71 -3.58 -23.96
N TYR A 217 0.43 -2.96 -24.26
CA TYR A 217 0.83 -2.50 -25.60
C TYR A 217 1.84 -3.41 -26.31
N ARG A 218 2.38 -4.44 -25.64
CA ARG A 218 3.36 -5.39 -26.20
C ARG A 218 4.57 -4.66 -26.80
N TYR A 219 4.94 -4.96 -28.04
CA TYR A 219 6.09 -4.37 -28.73
C TYR A 219 6.04 -2.83 -28.84
N ARG A 220 4.83 -2.24 -28.90
CA ARG A 220 4.67 -0.77 -28.96
C ARG A 220 5.06 -0.09 -27.65
N ALA A 221 5.13 -0.83 -26.54
CA ALA A 221 5.56 -0.31 -25.25
C ALA A 221 7.03 0.12 -25.26
N VAL A 222 7.90 -0.58 -25.99
CA VAL A 222 9.33 -0.24 -26.08
C VAL A 222 9.51 1.18 -26.60
N PHE A 223 8.79 1.53 -27.67
CA PHE A 223 8.81 2.88 -28.24
C PHE A 223 8.25 3.93 -27.28
N LEU A 224 7.17 3.63 -26.56
CA LEU A 224 6.58 4.55 -25.58
C LEU A 224 7.53 4.81 -24.39
N VAL A 225 8.15 3.76 -23.86
CA VAL A 225 9.13 3.86 -22.77
C VAL A 225 10.37 4.63 -23.23
N ALA A 226 10.92 4.29 -24.41
CA ALA A 226 12.07 5.00 -24.97
C ALA A 226 11.78 6.49 -25.20
N ALA A 227 10.62 6.81 -25.79
CA ALA A 227 10.20 8.20 -25.97
C ALA A 227 10.07 8.94 -24.63
N THR A 228 9.50 8.29 -23.61
CA THR A 228 9.34 8.88 -22.27
C THR A 228 10.71 9.16 -21.64
N VAL A 229 11.66 8.23 -21.72
CA VAL A 229 13.03 8.42 -21.22
C VAL A 229 13.74 9.57 -21.94
N ILE A 230 13.63 9.65 -23.27
CA ILE A 230 14.24 10.73 -24.06
C ILE A 230 13.64 12.09 -23.67
N ILE A 231 12.32 12.18 -23.55
CA ILE A 231 11.64 13.43 -23.14
C ILE A 231 12.05 13.83 -21.73
N CYS A 232 12.06 12.89 -20.78
CA CYS A 232 12.50 13.17 -19.42
C CYS A 232 13.97 13.61 -19.36
N PHE A 233 14.85 12.96 -20.12
CA PHE A 233 16.26 13.33 -20.20
C PHE A 233 16.45 14.72 -20.82
N GLY A 234 15.71 15.03 -21.89
CA GLY A 234 15.71 16.34 -22.51
C GLY A 234 15.21 17.44 -21.56
N LEU A 235 14.07 17.23 -20.90
CA LEU A 235 13.55 18.16 -19.91
C LEU A 235 14.51 18.38 -18.74
N TYR A 236 15.13 17.31 -18.24
CA TYR A 236 16.12 17.42 -17.18
C TYR A 236 17.32 18.27 -17.63
N THR A 237 17.90 17.93 -18.78
CA THR A 237 19.15 18.52 -19.28
C THR A 237 18.97 19.98 -19.70
N TYR A 238 17.84 20.32 -20.33
CA TYR A 238 17.65 21.65 -20.94
C TYR A 238 16.76 22.59 -20.15
N VAL A 239 15.93 22.10 -19.22
CA VAL A 239 14.95 22.94 -18.50
C VAL A 239 15.22 22.96 -17.00
N LEU A 240 15.48 21.81 -16.39
CA LEU A 240 15.53 21.70 -14.93
C LEU A 240 16.93 21.95 -14.36
N LYS A 241 17.99 21.49 -15.02
CA LYS A 241 19.37 21.55 -14.53
C LYS A 241 19.79 22.98 -14.13
N ASP A 242 19.36 24.00 -14.87
CA ASP A 242 19.78 25.38 -14.63
C ASP A 242 18.77 26.20 -13.79
N ASN A 243 17.54 25.71 -13.57
CA ASN A 243 16.45 26.48 -12.96
C ASN A 243 16.00 26.00 -11.56
N THR A 244 16.52 24.88 -11.04
CA THR A 244 15.97 24.24 -9.82
C THR A 244 16.98 23.90 -8.70
N ASP A 245 18.22 24.39 -8.77
CA ASP A 245 19.26 24.07 -7.77
C ASP A 245 18.98 24.61 -6.35
N ASP A 246 18.20 25.69 -6.20
CA ASP A 246 17.91 26.30 -4.87
C ASP A 246 16.65 25.77 -4.15
N LYS A 247 15.88 24.86 -4.77
CA LYS A 247 14.62 24.34 -4.16
C LYS A 247 14.80 22.93 -3.60
N ASN A 248 14.39 22.72 -2.34
CA ASN A 248 14.30 21.40 -1.70
C ASN A 248 13.46 20.43 -2.54
N ASN A 249 14.12 19.55 -3.29
CA ASN A 249 13.51 18.63 -4.24
C ASN A 249 14.16 17.23 -4.12
N ILE A 250 13.70 16.24 -4.90
CA ILE A 250 14.25 14.86 -4.84
C ILE A 250 15.77 14.84 -5.11
N LEU A 251 16.25 15.72 -5.99
CA LEU A 251 17.64 15.84 -6.43
C LEU A 251 18.50 16.55 -5.37
N SER A 252 18.01 17.65 -4.77
CA SER A 252 18.72 18.31 -3.67
C SER A 252 18.72 17.44 -2.40
N LYS A 253 17.67 16.63 -2.17
CA LYS A 253 17.69 15.57 -1.15
C LYS A 253 18.75 14.50 -1.48
N ASN A 254 19.05 14.23 -2.76
CA ASN A 254 20.08 13.25 -3.16
C ASN A 254 21.44 13.80 -2.78
N GLN A 255 21.74 15.03 -3.19
CA GLN A 255 22.99 15.72 -2.91
C GLN A 255 23.20 15.96 -1.40
N ALA A 256 22.15 16.37 -0.67
CA ALA A 256 22.21 16.55 0.79
C ALA A 256 22.36 15.23 1.57
N LYS A 257 21.89 14.10 1.02
CA LYS A 257 22.11 12.77 1.62
C LYS A 257 23.47 12.18 1.25
N GLU A 258 23.96 12.39 0.04
CA GLU A 258 25.33 12.01 -0.34
C GLU A 258 26.38 12.69 0.54
N ALA A 259 26.08 13.89 1.06
CA ALA A 259 26.95 14.61 1.99
C ALA A 259 26.87 14.15 3.47
N ASN A 260 25.82 13.43 3.90
CA ASN A 260 25.56 13.16 5.33
C ASN A 260 25.08 11.74 5.71
N ASP A 261 24.75 10.84 4.78
CA ASP A 261 24.11 9.56 5.11
C ASP A 261 24.99 8.34 4.80
N PHE A 262 25.16 7.50 5.82
CA PHE A 262 25.51 6.09 5.73
C PHE A 262 24.69 5.40 4.61
N ASN A 263 25.38 4.75 3.68
CA ASN A 263 24.80 4.25 2.43
C ASN A 263 23.71 3.20 2.67
N ARG A 264 22.54 3.34 2.02
CA ARG A 264 21.49 2.28 2.03
C ARG A 264 22.00 0.94 1.48
N ALA A 265 22.97 1.01 0.56
CA ALA A 265 23.69 -0.16 0.09
C ALA A 265 24.48 -0.85 1.22
N ASP A 266 25.07 -0.08 2.12
CA ASP A 266 25.78 -0.60 3.29
C ASP A 266 24.79 -1.26 4.26
N MET A 267 23.60 -0.69 4.47
CA MET A 267 22.56 -1.32 5.31
C MET A 267 22.06 -2.66 4.76
N ALA A 268 21.89 -2.77 3.43
CA ALA A 268 21.53 -4.03 2.79
C ALA A 268 22.69 -5.04 2.83
N ALA A 269 23.93 -4.57 2.66
CA ALA A 269 25.13 -5.40 2.76
C ALA A 269 25.32 -5.94 4.18
N GLU A 270 25.11 -5.12 5.21
CA GLU A 270 25.11 -5.56 6.61
C GLU A 270 24.03 -6.61 6.87
N ASN A 271 22.82 -6.45 6.30
CA ASN A 271 21.79 -7.48 6.40
C ASN A 271 22.21 -8.79 5.71
N LEU A 272 22.87 -8.73 4.55
CA LEU A 272 23.42 -9.91 3.88
C LEU A 272 24.56 -10.56 4.66
N LYS A 273 25.39 -9.79 5.38
CA LYS A 273 26.39 -10.35 6.30
C LYS A 273 25.72 -11.11 7.44
N ILE A 274 24.71 -10.53 8.08
CA ILE A 274 23.92 -11.21 9.12
C ILE A 274 23.30 -12.49 8.57
N PHE A 275 22.76 -12.45 7.34
CA PHE A 275 22.23 -13.64 6.69
C PHE A 275 23.31 -14.70 6.43
N ALA A 276 24.53 -14.30 6.07
CA ALA A 276 25.66 -15.22 5.88
C ALA A 276 26.13 -15.85 7.20
N ASP A 277 26.15 -15.08 8.28
CA ASP A 277 26.52 -15.56 9.62
C ASP A 277 25.43 -16.47 10.22
N TYR A 278 24.16 -16.24 9.87
CA TYR A 278 23.00 -16.96 10.38
C TYR A 278 22.12 -17.50 9.23
N PRO A 279 22.62 -18.47 8.43
CA PRO A 279 22.00 -18.89 7.17
C PRO A 279 20.63 -19.57 7.32
N PHE A 280 20.32 -20.08 8.51
CA PHE A 280 19.01 -20.68 8.80
C PHE A 280 17.98 -19.67 9.32
N GLY A 281 18.36 -18.42 9.58
CA GLY A 281 17.50 -17.38 10.14
C GLY A 281 17.71 -17.15 11.63
N LEU A 282 17.68 -15.89 12.05
CA LEU A 282 17.98 -15.47 13.43
C LEU A 282 17.14 -16.22 14.49
N ILE A 283 15.87 -16.52 14.19
CA ILE A 283 14.98 -17.23 15.12
C ILE A 283 15.51 -18.62 15.50
N PHE A 284 16.18 -19.34 14.58
CA PHE A 284 16.69 -20.69 14.83
C PHE A 284 17.98 -20.66 15.66
N TYR A 285 18.65 -19.51 15.71
CA TYR A 285 19.81 -19.27 16.55
C TYR A 285 19.45 -18.61 17.89
N GLY A 286 18.16 -18.38 18.16
CA GLY A 286 17.71 -17.70 19.37
C GLY A 286 18.22 -16.26 19.48
N LYS A 287 18.44 -15.59 18.33
CA LYS A 287 18.92 -14.21 18.25
C LYS A 287 17.80 -13.30 17.77
N THR A 288 17.75 -12.09 18.33
CA THR A 288 16.90 -11.01 17.83
C THR A 288 17.70 -10.10 16.90
N TRP A 289 16.99 -9.26 16.15
CA TRP A 289 17.62 -8.26 15.29
C TRP A 289 18.54 -7.30 16.06
N ASN A 290 18.18 -6.96 17.29
CA ASN A 290 18.99 -6.08 18.15
C ASN A 290 20.29 -6.77 18.58
N ASP A 291 20.26 -8.08 18.84
CA ASP A 291 21.45 -8.83 19.28
C ASP A 291 22.56 -8.88 18.23
N VAL A 292 22.21 -8.77 16.96
CA VAL A 292 23.16 -8.84 15.83
C VAL A 292 23.54 -7.46 15.28
N THR A 293 22.88 -6.39 15.75
CA THR A 293 23.10 -5.02 15.23
C THR A 293 23.69 -4.05 16.26
N TYR A 294 23.61 -4.33 17.57
CA TYR A 294 24.00 -3.38 18.62
C TYR A 294 25.50 -3.01 18.67
N ARG A 295 26.37 -3.76 18.00
CA ARG A 295 27.83 -3.51 17.96
C ARG A 295 28.31 -2.86 16.68
N ASN A 296 27.44 -2.52 15.73
CA ASN A 296 27.92 -1.95 14.48
C ASN A 296 28.30 -0.47 14.70
N PRO A 297 29.59 -0.10 14.64
CA PRO A 297 30.05 1.27 14.90
C PRO A 297 29.54 2.28 13.86
N LEU A 298 29.06 1.80 12.70
CA LEU A 298 28.45 2.63 11.65
C LEU A 298 26.96 2.95 11.92
N PHE A 299 26.30 2.24 12.84
CA PHE A 299 24.85 2.39 13.09
C PHE A 299 24.53 2.40 14.59
N THR A 300 25.01 3.44 15.28
CA THR A 300 24.90 3.61 16.75
C THR A 300 23.48 3.70 17.30
N PHE A 301 22.48 3.96 16.45
CA PHE A 301 21.06 4.05 16.82
C PHE A 301 20.22 2.83 16.37
N GLY A 302 20.89 1.77 15.89
CA GLY A 302 20.25 0.56 15.36
C GLY A 302 20.22 0.52 13.84
N LEU A 303 20.49 -0.65 13.27
CA LEU A 303 20.42 -0.92 11.82
C LEU A 303 18.97 -1.23 11.44
N SER A 304 18.44 -0.64 10.37
CA SER A 304 17.26 -1.19 9.69
C SER A 304 17.56 -1.31 8.19
N SER A 305 17.31 -2.47 7.60
CA SER A 305 17.87 -2.78 6.28
C SER A 305 17.25 -2.00 5.12
N HIS A 306 16.21 -1.21 5.37
CA HIS A 306 15.44 -0.49 4.34
C HIS A 306 14.94 -1.42 3.23
N ASN A 307 14.67 -2.68 3.57
CA ASN A 307 14.12 -3.70 2.69
C ASN A 307 13.33 -4.69 3.56
N ALA A 308 12.01 -4.55 3.58
CA ALA A 308 11.14 -5.33 4.44
C ALA A 308 11.26 -6.85 4.18
N TYR A 309 11.39 -7.24 2.91
CA TYR A 309 11.51 -8.65 2.53
C TYR A 309 12.83 -9.23 2.99
N LEU A 310 13.93 -8.49 2.84
CA LEU A 310 15.23 -8.96 3.29
C LEU A 310 15.27 -9.07 4.82
N MET A 311 14.69 -8.13 5.58
CA MET A 311 14.55 -8.30 7.03
C MET A 311 13.75 -9.54 7.39
N PHE A 312 12.62 -9.76 6.71
CA PHE A 312 11.76 -10.91 6.96
C PHE A 312 12.50 -12.24 6.70
N ILE A 313 13.25 -12.32 5.59
CA ILE A 313 14.05 -13.50 5.23
C ILE A 313 15.22 -13.69 6.18
N THR A 314 15.94 -12.64 6.56
CA THR A 314 17.07 -12.77 7.51
C THR A 314 16.59 -13.21 8.89
N LEU A 315 15.44 -12.73 9.31
CA LEU A 315 14.89 -13.06 10.61
C LEU A 315 14.32 -14.48 10.66
N LEU A 316 13.55 -14.91 9.65
CA LEU A 316 12.94 -16.24 9.61
C LEU A 316 13.79 -17.33 8.94
N GLY A 317 14.83 -16.93 8.21
CA GLY A 317 15.62 -17.81 7.36
C GLY A 317 15.07 -17.95 5.94
N PRO A 318 15.88 -18.46 5.00
CA PRO A 318 15.51 -18.56 3.60
C PRO A 318 14.35 -19.52 3.38
N PHE A 319 14.34 -20.69 4.03
CA PHE A 319 13.31 -21.70 3.81
C PHE A 319 11.95 -21.26 4.36
N LEU A 320 11.89 -20.86 5.64
CA LEU A 320 10.66 -20.44 6.27
C LEU A 320 10.21 -19.06 5.77
N GLY A 321 11.13 -18.11 5.63
CA GLY A 321 10.85 -16.77 5.11
C GLY A 321 10.34 -16.80 3.67
N LEU A 322 11.04 -17.45 2.74
CA LEU A 322 10.58 -17.57 1.34
C LEU A 322 9.32 -18.43 1.24
N GLY A 323 9.21 -19.50 2.03
CA GLY A 323 8.02 -20.34 2.07
C GLY A 323 6.76 -19.57 2.50
N LEU A 324 6.86 -18.74 3.54
CA LEU A 324 5.77 -17.88 3.99
C LEU A 324 5.48 -16.75 3.00
N LEU A 325 6.51 -16.11 2.44
CA LEU A 325 6.34 -15.11 1.37
C LEU A 325 5.60 -15.72 0.18
N TRP A 326 6.01 -16.90 -0.27
CA TRP A 326 5.31 -17.62 -1.32
C TRP A 326 3.87 -17.94 -0.92
N ALA A 327 3.62 -18.44 0.30
CA ALA A 327 2.27 -18.73 0.76
C ALA A 327 1.36 -17.49 0.78
N ILE A 328 1.88 -16.33 1.19
CA ILE A 328 1.15 -15.04 1.20
C ILE A 328 0.85 -14.57 -0.24
N TYR A 329 1.85 -14.62 -1.13
CA TYR A 329 1.74 -14.05 -2.48
C TYR A 329 1.28 -15.05 -3.55
N TYR A 330 1.22 -16.36 -3.27
CA TYR A 330 0.93 -17.39 -4.28
C TYR A 330 -0.42 -17.14 -4.97
N LYS A 331 -1.45 -16.83 -4.18
CA LYS A 331 -2.78 -16.58 -4.74
C LYS A 331 -2.81 -15.31 -5.57
N THR A 332 -2.15 -14.23 -5.13
CA THR A 332 -2.07 -12.99 -5.92
C THR A 332 -1.28 -13.23 -7.21
N VAL A 333 -0.17 -13.99 -7.18
CA VAL A 333 0.57 -14.41 -8.39
C VAL A 333 -0.30 -15.23 -9.35
N ARG A 334 -1.12 -16.15 -8.85
CA ARG A 334 -2.07 -16.89 -9.70
C ARG A 334 -3.08 -15.94 -10.36
N LEU A 335 -3.60 -14.98 -9.59
CA LEU A 335 -4.52 -13.97 -10.09
C LEU A 335 -3.87 -13.06 -11.13
N PHE A 336 -2.58 -12.71 -10.98
CA PHE A 336 -1.83 -11.93 -11.97
C PHE A 336 -1.95 -12.53 -13.38
N TRP A 337 -1.70 -13.83 -13.50
CA TRP A 337 -1.79 -14.53 -14.78
C TRP A 337 -3.19 -14.48 -15.40
N GLN A 338 -4.24 -14.48 -14.57
CA GLN A 338 -5.62 -14.33 -15.03
C GLN A 338 -5.93 -12.88 -15.43
N THR A 339 -5.39 -11.90 -14.70
CA THR A 339 -5.52 -10.46 -14.99
C THR A 339 -4.88 -10.10 -16.32
N ILE A 340 -3.66 -10.59 -16.58
CA ILE A 340 -2.93 -10.33 -17.83
C ILE A 340 -3.71 -10.78 -19.05
N LYS A 341 -4.31 -11.98 -18.99
CA LYS A 341 -5.13 -12.51 -20.09
C LYS A 341 -6.31 -11.61 -20.42
N ASN A 342 -6.84 -10.89 -19.43
CA ASN A 342 -8.02 -10.06 -19.55
C ASN A 342 -7.73 -8.55 -19.54
N VAL A 343 -6.46 -8.14 -19.69
CA VAL A 343 -6.00 -6.76 -19.42
C VAL A 343 -6.69 -5.70 -20.30
N LYS A 344 -7.21 -6.08 -21.47
CA LYS A 344 -7.89 -5.20 -22.43
C LYS A 344 -9.41 -5.14 -22.25
N HIS A 345 -10.00 -6.00 -21.41
CA HIS A 345 -11.44 -5.99 -21.19
C HIS A 345 -11.84 -4.82 -20.29
N LYS A 346 -12.74 -3.95 -20.78
CA LYS A 346 -13.21 -2.77 -20.06
C LYS A 346 -13.81 -3.10 -18.68
N GLU A 347 -14.51 -4.23 -18.57
CA GLU A 347 -15.10 -4.70 -17.31
C GLU A 347 -14.07 -5.08 -16.24
N SER A 348 -12.81 -5.27 -16.63
CA SER A 348 -11.69 -5.56 -15.73
C SER A 348 -10.81 -4.34 -15.47
N ALA A 349 -11.15 -3.15 -15.99
CA ALA A 349 -10.29 -1.96 -15.97
C ALA A 349 -9.85 -1.54 -14.55
N ILE A 350 -10.80 -1.45 -13.61
CA ILE A 350 -10.52 -1.09 -12.21
C ILE A 350 -9.70 -2.19 -11.54
N TYR A 351 -10.00 -3.45 -11.82
CA TYR A 351 -9.26 -4.57 -11.24
C TYR A 351 -7.81 -4.61 -11.72
N VAL A 352 -7.57 -4.38 -13.01
CA VAL A 352 -6.22 -4.23 -13.57
C VAL A 352 -5.48 -3.10 -12.86
N ALA A 353 -6.13 -1.94 -12.67
CA ALA A 353 -5.53 -0.82 -11.94
C ALA A 353 -5.14 -1.21 -10.50
N ILE A 354 -6.06 -1.81 -9.73
CA ILE A 354 -5.78 -2.29 -8.36
C ILE A 354 -4.63 -3.30 -8.35
N PHE A 355 -4.61 -4.23 -9.30
CA PHE A 355 -3.62 -5.28 -9.37
C PHE A 355 -2.21 -4.72 -9.58
N PHE A 356 -2.04 -3.82 -10.54
CA PHE A 356 -0.74 -3.18 -10.77
C PHE A 356 -0.36 -2.20 -9.67
N THR A 357 -1.34 -1.56 -9.03
CA THR A 357 -1.12 -0.80 -7.78
C THR A 357 -0.58 -1.70 -6.66
N PHE A 358 -1.10 -2.92 -6.49
CA PHE A 358 -0.56 -3.90 -5.54
C PHE A 358 0.88 -4.29 -5.86
N ILE A 359 1.21 -4.52 -7.15
CA ILE A 359 2.58 -4.80 -7.59
C ILE A 359 3.50 -3.63 -7.23
N ALA A 360 3.13 -2.39 -7.59
CA ALA A 360 3.95 -1.22 -7.35
C ALA A 360 4.19 -1.00 -5.84
N ILE A 361 3.16 -1.15 -5.01
CA ILE A 361 3.31 -1.10 -3.55
C ILE A 361 4.22 -2.20 -3.03
N SER A 362 4.10 -3.43 -3.54
CA SER A 362 4.97 -4.54 -3.15
C SER A 362 6.43 -4.26 -3.54
N LEU A 363 6.67 -3.66 -4.71
CA LEU A 363 8.03 -3.24 -5.10
C LEU A 363 8.58 -2.12 -4.20
N ASN A 364 7.72 -1.22 -3.72
CA ASN A 364 8.14 -0.15 -2.81
C ASN A 364 8.68 -0.68 -1.47
N ALA A 365 8.23 -1.86 -1.04
CA ALA A 365 8.73 -2.57 0.15
C ALA A 365 10.16 -3.12 0.01
N LEU A 366 10.74 -3.14 -1.19
CA LEU A 366 12.17 -3.43 -1.36
C LEU A 366 13.06 -2.26 -0.90
N SER A 367 12.51 -1.07 -0.74
CA SER A 367 13.25 0.16 -0.38
C SER A 367 12.83 0.77 0.96
N HIS A 368 11.95 0.09 1.69
CA HIS A 368 11.43 0.51 2.99
C HIS A 368 11.19 -0.72 3.88
N ASN A 369 11.11 -0.51 5.19
CA ASN A 369 10.81 -1.60 6.13
C ASN A 369 9.30 -1.86 6.28
N GLY A 370 8.47 -0.89 5.93
CA GLY A 370 7.03 -1.06 5.94
C GLY A 370 6.56 -1.89 4.76
N TRP A 371 5.56 -2.75 4.93
CA TRP A 371 5.04 -3.63 3.89
C TRP A 371 3.72 -4.29 4.34
N LEU A 372 3.26 -5.28 3.57
CA LEU A 372 1.98 -5.96 3.79
C LEU A 372 1.82 -6.53 5.22
N MET A 373 2.88 -7.05 5.84
CA MET A 373 2.81 -7.67 7.17
C MET A 373 2.88 -6.66 8.33
N SER A 374 3.38 -5.45 8.10
CA SER A 374 3.35 -4.36 9.07
C SER A 374 2.11 -3.46 8.89
N VAL A 375 1.26 -3.76 7.90
CA VAL A 375 -0.01 -3.07 7.62
C VAL A 375 0.20 -1.59 7.29
N ASP A 376 1.30 -1.29 6.59
CA ASP A 376 1.66 0.08 6.27
C ASP A 376 0.87 0.63 5.09
N GLY A 377 0.28 1.81 5.30
CA GLY A 377 -0.49 2.52 4.29
C GLY A 377 -1.59 1.65 3.65
N PRO A 378 -1.81 1.75 2.32
CA PRO A 378 -2.90 1.06 1.65
C PRO A 378 -2.67 -0.43 1.36
N THR A 379 -1.56 -1.01 1.86
CA THR A 379 -1.13 -2.39 1.54
C THR A 379 -2.19 -3.44 1.81
N ILE A 380 -2.76 -3.47 3.03
CA ILE A 380 -3.72 -4.51 3.44
C ILE A 380 -5.06 -4.40 2.71
N PHE A 381 -5.55 -3.17 2.52
CA PHE A 381 -6.80 -2.92 1.81
C PHE A 381 -6.70 -3.36 0.35
N ILE A 382 -5.60 -2.99 -0.32
CA ILE A 382 -5.36 -3.37 -1.71
C ILE A 382 -5.16 -4.88 -1.85
N TYR A 383 -4.45 -5.51 -0.90
CA TYR A 383 -4.30 -6.97 -0.89
C TYR A 383 -5.65 -7.69 -0.84
N PHE A 384 -6.52 -7.33 0.10
CA PHE A 384 -7.86 -7.92 0.15
C PHE A 384 -8.73 -7.51 -1.04
N ALA A 385 -8.58 -6.30 -1.58
CA ALA A 385 -9.28 -5.89 -2.80
C ALA A 385 -8.91 -6.77 -4.00
N VAL A 386 -7.64 -7.13 -4.16
CA VAL A 386 -7.17 -8.06 -5.21
C VAL A 386 -7.78 -9.45 -5.02
N LEU A 387 -7.73 -9.98 -3.79
CA LEU A 387 -8.27 -11.30 -3.48
C LEU A 387 -9.79 -11.38 -3.65
N HIS A 388 -10.50 -10.33 -3.25
CA HIS A 388 -11.95 -10.29 -3.26
C HIS A 388 -12.53 -10.30 -4.68
N TYR A 389 -11.87 -9.63 -5.63
CA TYR A 389 -12.33 -9.58 -7.01
C TYR A 389 -12.51 -10.96 -7.63
N ASN A 390 -11.63 -11.92 -7.33
CA ASN A 390 -11.76 -13.28 -7.84
C ASN A 390 -13.09 -13.92 -7.40
N ARG A 391 -13.51 -13.66 -6.17
CA ARG A 391 -14.79 -14.15 -5.64
C ARG A 391 -16.02 -13.47 -6.23
N LEU A 392 -15.84 -12.29 -6.84
CA LEU A 392 -16.90 -11.62 -7.59
C LEU A 392 -17.04 -12.17 -9.04
N LYS A 393 -16.03 -12.89 -9.53
CA LYS A 393 -16.02 -13.54 -10.85
C LYS A 393 -16.46 -15.00 -10.79
N ASP A 394 -16.02 -15.74 -9.78
CA ASP A 394 -16.52 -17.08 -9.53
C ASP A 394 -17.96 -16.96 -9.00
N PRO A 395 -18.99 -17.51 -9.69
CA PRO A 395 -20.31 -17.59 -9.10
C PRO A 395 -20.19 -18.52 -7.90
N VAL A 396 -20.06 -17.96 -6.71
CA VAL A 396 -20.49 -18.65 -5.49
C VAL A 396 -21.89 -19.14 -5.82
N LYS A 397 -22.06 -20.46 -5.93
CA LYS A 397 -23.29 -21.13 -6.33
C LYS A 397 -24.46 -20.34 -5.74
N GLN A 398 -25.16 -19.59 -6.59
CA GLN A 398 -26.45 -19.04 -6.23
C GLN A 398 -27.36 -20.24 -6.17
N THR A 399 -27.38 -20.95 -5.05
CA THR A 399 -28.54 -21.77 -4.70
C THR A 399 -29.68 -20.80 -4.57
N GLU A 400 -30.54 -20.85 -5.58
CA GLU A 400 -31.88 -20.31 -5.79
C GLU A 400 -32.33 -19.09 -4.94
N PRO A 401 -32.92 -18.07 -5.57
CA PRO A 401 -33.70 -17.10 -4.81
C PRO A 401 -34.89 -17.86 -4.21
N VAL A 402 -34.89 -18.08 -2.90
CA VAL A 402 -36.14 -18.34 -2.20
C VAL A 402 -36.97 -17.09 -2.40
N GLN A 403 -37.99 -17.22 -3.27
CA GLN A 403 -39.09 -16.30 -3.36
C GLN A 403 -39.72 -16.16 -1.97
N GLU A 404 -39.61 -14.98 -1.38
CA GLU A 404 -40.59 -14.41 -0.43
C GLU A 404 -40.66 -12.92 -0.79
N GLU A 405 -41.54 -12.58 -1.72
CA GLU A 405 -42.81 -11.87 -1.49
C GLU A 405 -42.61 -10.46 -0.90
N LEU A 406 -42.77 -9.38 -1.67
CA LEU A 406 -44.07 -8.70 -1.84
C LEU A 406 -44.82 -8.39 -0.52
N ALA A 407 -44.13 -7.81 0.47
CA ALA A 407 -44.68 -6.87 1.46
C ALA A 407 -43.47 -6.20 2.14
N VAL A 408 -43.25 -4.90 2.17
CA VAL A 408 -44.11 -3.82 2.66
C VAL A 408 -43.54 -2.50 2.12
N ALA A 409 -44.45 -1.55 1.88
CA ALA A 409 -44.25 -0.16 1.49
C ALA A 409 -43.22 0.63 2.32
#